data_AF-A0A7W0R5J4-F1
#
_entry.id   AF-A0A7W0R5J4-F1
#
_cell.length_a   1.000
_cell.length_b   1.000
_cell.length_c   1.000
_cell.angle_alpha   90.00
_cell.angle_beta   90.00
_cell.angle_gamma   90.00
#
_symmetry.space_group_name_H-M   'P 1'
#
loop_
_entity.id
_entity.type
_entity.pdbx_description
1 polymer ?
#
loop_
_entity_poly.entity_id
_entity_poly.type
_entity_poly.pdbx_seq_one_letter_code
_entity_poly.pdbx_strand_id
1 'polypeptide(L)' 'ASATPHGSAVRCDLDGPVPLTADLTATAFAELGLAPGSAVWATVKAHEVEVYDR' A
#
# COMPACT_ATOMS: atom_id res chain seq x y z
N ALA A 1 -9.90 -2.70 -4.03
CA ALA A 1 -8.81 -2.64 -3.04
C ALA A 1 -8.85 -3.91 -2.20
N SER A 2 -7.69 -4.49 -1.89
CA SER A 2 -7.54 -5.74 -1.13
C SER A 2 -6.55 -5.56 0.02
N ALA A 3 -6.61 -6.41 1.06
CA ALA A 3 -5.60 -6.48 2.11
C ALA A 3 -5.39 -7.94 2.51
N THR A 4 -4.16 -8.45 2.39
CA THR A 4 -3.85 -9.88 2.59
C THR A 4 -2.60 -10.05 3.44
N PRO A 5 -2.57 -11.00 4.40
CA PRO A 5 -1.35 -11.34 5.12
C PRO A 5 -0.25 -11.80 4.15
N HIS A 6 0.96 -11.25 4.30
CA HIS A 6 2.13 -11.54 3.47
C HIS A 6 3.40 -11.61 4.32
N GLY A 7 3.71 -12.79 4.84
CA GLY A 7 4.83 -12.96 5.77
C GLY A 7 4.60 -12.17 7.07
N SER A 8 5.51 -11.25 7.40
CA SER A 8 5.38 -10.31 8.53
C SER A 8 4.61 -9.02 8.17
N ALA A 9 4.24 -8.85 6.90
CA ALA A 9 3.52 -7.70 6.40
C ALA A 9 2.05 -8.02 6.10
N VAL A 10 1.27 -6.97 5.86
CA VAL A 10 -0.03 -7.01 5.20
C VAL A 10 0.13 -6.30 3.87
N ARG A 11 -0.04 -7.05 2.78
CA ARG A 11 -0.01 -6.53 1.42
C ARG A 11 -1.36 -5.93 1.07
N CYS A 12 -1.37 -4.66 0.72
CA CYS A 12 -2.57 -3.91 0.36
C CYS A 12 -2.53 -3.49 -1.10
N ASP A 13 -3.57 -3.85 -1.85
CA ASP A 13 -3.79 -3.34 -3.20
C ASP A 13 -4.70 -2.12 -3.14
N LEU A 14 -4.21 -1.00 -3.68
CA LEU A 14 -4.88 0.28 -3.67
C LEU A 14 -5.62 0.50 -4.99
N ASP A 15 -6.87 0.95 -4.88
CA ASP A 15 -7.60 1.44 -6.04
C ASP A 15 -7.16 2.88 -6.36
N GLY A 16 -7.11 3.23 -7.63
CA GLY A 16 -6.71 4.57 -8.05
C GLY A 16 -6.39 4.63 -9.55
N PRO A 17 -6.07 5.83 -10.07
CA PRO A 17 -5.68 6.00 -11.47
C PRO A 17 -4.36 5.28 -11.81
N VAL A 18 -3.53 5.02 -10.80
CA VAL A 18 -2.32 4.21 -10.89
C VAL A 18 -2.52 3.02 -9.96
N PRO A 19 -2.42 1.76 -10.44
CA PRO A 19 -2.47 0.59 -9.57
C PRO A 19 -1.22 0.59 -8.69
N LEU A 20 -1.42 0.54 -7.37
CA LEU A 20 -0.34 0.54 -6.39
C LEU A 20 -0.52 -0.61 -5.41
N THR A 21 0.60 -1.19 -4.97
CA THR A 21 0.65 -2.17 -3.89
C THR A 21 1.54 -1.59 -2.79
N ALA A 22 1.09 -1.71 -1.54
CA ALA A 22 1.86 -1.30 -0.37
C ALA A 22 1.94 -2.45 0.63
N ASP A 23 3.15 -2.73 1.12
CA ASP A 23 3.37 -3.67 2.22
C ASP A 23 3.49 -2.86 3.52
N LEU A 24 2.60 -3.13 4.46
CA LEU A 24 2.59 -2.51 5.78
C LEU A 24 2.92 -3.54 6.85
N THR A 25 3.48 -3.11 7.98
CA THR A 25 3.54 -4.00 9.15
C THR A 25 2.12 -4.29 9.65
N ALA A 26 1.89 -5.48 10.21
CA ALA A 26 0.60 -5.81 10.82
C ALA A 26 0.20 -4.81 11.92
N THR A 27 1.18 -4.33 12.70
CA THR A 27 0.98 -3.30 13.72
C THR A 27 0.50 -1.99 13.11
N ALA A 28 1.17 -1.46 12.08
CA ALA A 28 0.74 -0.20 11.44
C ALA A 28 -0.64 -0.33 10.81
N PHE A 29 -0.96 -1.46 10.18
CA PHE A 29 -2.29 -1.73 9.63
C PHE A 29 -3.38 -1.63 10.70
N ALA A 30 -3.14 -2.23 11.88
CA ALA A 30 -4.06 -2.20 13.00
C ALA A 30 -4.16 -0.81 13.67
N GLU A 31 -3.02 -0.17 13.93
CA GLU A 31 -2.97 1.16 14.58
C GLU A 31 -3.63 2.25 13.73
N LEU A 32 -3.53 2.15 12.41
CA LEU A 32 -4.20 3.05 11.46
C LEU A 32 -5.68 2.70 11.24
N GLY A 33 -6.17 1.59 11.80
CA GLY A 33 -7.55 1.15 11.62
C GLY A 33 -7.92 0.86 10.16
N LEU A 34 -6.97 0.36 9.37
CA LEU A 34 -7.18 0.12 7.95
C LEU A 34 -8.08 -1.09 7.72
N ALA A 35 -8.89 -0.99 6.67
CA ALA A 35 -9.71 -2.08 6.16
C ALA A 35 -9.88 -1.91 4.64
N PRO A 36 -10.19 -2.99 3.90
CA PRO A 36 -10.63 -2.86 2.52
C PRO A 36 -11.76 -1.84 2.38
N GLY A 37 -11.60 -0.87 1.48
CA GLY A 37 -12.55 0.23 1.28
C GLY A 37 -12.23 1.51 2.08
N SER A 38 -11.26 1.51 2.99
CA SER A 38 -10.79 2.73 3.65
C SER A 38 -10.22 3.71 2.63
N ALA A 39 -10.66 4.96 2.69
CA ALA A 39 -10.04 6.05 1.93
C ALA A 39 -8.71 6.41 2.57
N VAL A 40 -7.63 6.41 1.79
CA VAL A 40 -6.27 6.66 2.26
C VAL A 40 -5.54 7.64 1.35
N TRP A 41 -4.50 8.26 1.87
CA TRP A 41 -3.51 8.97 1.08
C TRP A 41 -2.31 8.05 0.81
N ALA A 42 -2.09 7.70 -0.45
CA ALA A 42 -0.89 7.00 -0.87
C ALA A 42 0.20 8.02 -1.22
N THR A 43 1.35 7.93 -0.56
CA THR A 43 2.50 8.81 -0.81
C THR A 43 3.73 7.99 -1.14
N VAL A 44 4.50 8.43 -2.14
CA VAL A 44 5.81 7.88 -2.48
C VAL A 44 6.87 8.95 -2.30
N LYS A 45 8.05 8.55 -1.82
CA LYS A 45 9.19 9.45 -1.67
C LYS A 45 9.79 9.71 -3.05
N ALA A 46 10.02 10.99 -3.39
CA ALA A 46 10.44 11.37 -4.73
C ALA A 46 11.74 10.68 -5.22
N HIS A 47 12.64 10.32 -4.32
CA HIS A 47 13.90 9.65 -4.66
C HIS A 47 13.88 8.12 -4.53
N GLU A 48 12.71 7.52 -4.30
CA GLU A 48 12.48 6.07 -4.32
C GLU A 48 11.61 5.69 -5.53
N VAL A 49 11.81 6.40 -6.63
CA VAL A 49 11.17 6.15 -7.92
C VAL A 49 12.25 5.91 -8.96
N GLU A 50 12.22 4.74 -9.59
CA GLU A 50 13.04 4.42 -10.74
C GLU A 50 12.18 4.51 -12.01
N VAL A 51 12.76 5.09 -13.07
CA VAL A 51 12.11 5.22 -14.38
C VAL A 51 12.93 4.44 -15.38
N TYR A 52 12.24 3.59 -16.15
CA TYR A 52 12.85 2.77 -17.19
C TYR A 52 12.31 3.20 -18.55
N ASP A 53 13.15 3.08 -19.58
CA ASP A 53 12.70 3.21 -20.97
C ASP A 53 11.74 2.07 -21.33
N ARG A 54 10.85 2.35 -22.29
CA ARG A 54 9.81 1.41 -22.73
C ARG A 54 10.37 0.27 -23.57
#